data_AF-A0AAW1QYH3-F1
#
_entry.id   AF-A0AAW1QYH3-F1
#
_cell.length_a   1.000
_cell.length_b   1.000
_cell.length_c   1.000
_cell.angle_alpha   90.00
_cell.angle_beta   90.00
_cell.angle_gamma   90.00
#
_symmetry.space_group_name_H-M   'P 1'
#
loop_
_entity.id
_entity.type
_entity.pdbx_description
1 polymer ?
#
loop_
_entity_poly.entity_id
_entity_poly.type
_entity_poly.pdbx_seq_one_letter_code
_entity_poly.pdbx_strand_id
1 'polypeptide(L)'
;MVSSMAQTVDLGMLRLPSTGLPLAGEFSMDLDLIVPDWLPELPKETKEKRKVGRPIAWVGDPNSPDLTPQERRRIKRRIANRESARRVRARRQDLLEDMIEKAKDIEAANAEMQRHAQECDEQCRALEAQAAEFHGRWRATVAENKRLQGELVKLRDALTVSQQAGAEGTAAELAPRAAAARAQSSALLDAVLPLEPMAVPLSCLMTAQAV
;
A
#
# COMPACT_ATOMS: atom_id res chain seq x y z
N MET A 1 -25.41 38.68 17.42
CA MET A 1 -26.07 37.36 17.53
C MET A 1 -25.99 36.67 16.17
N VAL A 2 -24.87 36.02 15.85
CA VAL A 2 -24.79 35.12 14.68
C VAL A 2 -24.05 33.88 15.18
N SER A 3 -24.84 32.90 15.58
CA SER A 3 -24.38 31.61 16.08
C SER A 3 -23.99 30.75 14.89
N SER A 4 -22.70 30.76 14.54
CA SER A 4 -22.15 29.93 13.47
C SER A 4 -22.02 28.50 14.00
N MET A 5 -22.93 27.64 13.56
CA MET A 5 -22.87 26.19 13.77
C MET A 5 -21.70 25.61 12.97
N ALA A 6 -20.59 25.33 13.64
CA ALA A 6 -19.57 24.44 13.12
C ALA A 6 -20.13 23.01 13.15
N GLN A 7 -20.76 22.59 12.05
CA GLN A 7 -21.05 21.18 11.81
C GLN A 7 -19.73 20.46 11.53
N THR A 8 -19.20 19.81 12.56
CA THR A 8 -18.15 18.82 12.42
C THR A 8 -18.77 17.62 11.72
N VAL A 9 -18.53 17.51 10.42
CA VAL A 9 -18.89 16.31 9.66
C VAL A 9 -17.89 15.24 10.09
N ASP A 10 -18.27 14.49 11.11
CA ASP A 10 -17.60 13.26 11.52
C ASP A 10 -17.86 12.22 10.43
N LEU A 11 -17.07 12.31 9.36
CA LEU A 11 -16.95 11.25 8.36
C LEU A 11 -16.39 10.06 9.11
N GLY A 12 -17.32 9.20 9.56
CA GLY A 12 -17.06 7.89 10.14
C GLY A 12 -16.24 7.04 9.18
N MET A 13 -14.94 7.32 9.12
CA MET A 13 -13.90 6.40 8.75
C MET A 13 -13.99 5.32 9.81
N LEU A 14 -14.71 4.26 9.47
CA LEU A 14 -14.61 2.95 10.09
C LEU A 14 -13.12 2.61 10.15
N ARG A 15 -12.47 3.02 11.26
CA ARG A 15 -11.20 2.46 11.71
C ARG A 15 -11.50 1.00 11.96
N LEU A 16 -11.38 0.21 10.90
CA LEU A 16 -11.18 -1.21 11.04
C LEU A 16 -10.00 -1.34 12.02
N PRO A 17 -10.16 -2.11 13.11
CA PRO A 17 -9.05 -2.35 14.01
C PRO A 17 -7.90 -2.87 13.14
N SER A 18 -6.79 -2.16 13.19
CA SER A 18 -5.50 -2.64 12.74
C SER A 18 -5.24 -3.93 13.51
N THR A 19 -5.73 -5.04 12.96
CA THR A 19 -5.22 -6.36 13.29
C THR A 19 -3.82 -6.32 12.74
N GLY A 20 -2.87 -5.95 13.60
CA GLY A 20 -1.45 -6.08 13.35
C GLY A 20 -1.18 -7.52 12.97
N LEU A 21 -1.24 -7.79 11.67
CA LEU A 21 -0.69 -9.00 11.10
C LEU A 21 0.80 -8.93 11.41
N PRO A 22 1.36 -9.94 12.08
CA PRO A 22 2.77 -9.94 12.41
C PRO A 22 3.57 -9.77 11.12
N LEU A 23 4.31 -8.67 11.05
CA LEU A 23 5.32 -8.39 10.05
C LEU A 23 6.20 -9.63 9.88
N ALA A 24 6.11 -10.25 8.72
CA ALA A 24 7.16 -11.01 8.04
C ALA A 24 8.25 -11.62 8.96
N GLY A 25 7.85 -12.39 9.96
CA GLY A 25 8.71 -13.38 10.57
C GLY A 25 8.67 -14.56 9.63
N GLU A 26 9.71 -14.69 8.80
CA GLU A 26 10.14 -15.89 8.09
C GLU A 26 9.11 -17.02 8.15
N PHE A 27 8.07 -16.94 7.30
CA PHE A 27 7.27 -18.11 6.97
C PHE A 27 8.16 -19.00 6.11
N SER A 28 9.15 -19.63 6.74
CA SER A 28 9.70 -20.89 6.26
C SER A 28 8.50 -21.81 6.17
N MET A 29 7.92 -21.94 4.98
CA MET A 29 7.08 -23.08 4.64
C MET A 29 8.01 -24.29 4.56
N ASP A 30 8.58 -24.67 5.70
CA ASP A 30 8.79 -26.06 5.99
C ASP A 30 7.39 -26.66 5.93
N LEU A 31 7.03 -27.11 4.73
CA LEU A 31 5.96 -28.04 4.45
C LEU A 31 6.33 -29.38 5.10
N ASP A 32 6.63 -29.34 6.40
CA ASP A 32 6.26 -30.39 7.31
C ASP A 32 4.75 -30.47 7.15
N LEU A 33 4.33 -31.32 6.20
CA LEU A 33 2.99 -31.86 6.19
C LEU A 33 2.77 -32.35 7.62
N ILE A 34 2.13 -31.51 8.45
CA ILE A 34 1.51 -31.90 9.69
C ILE A 34 0.40 -32.82 9.22
N VAL A 35 0.78 -34.07 8.94
CA VAL A 35 -0.14 -35.19 8.79
C VAL A 35 -0.83 -35.21 10.15
N PRO A 36 -2.11 -34.82 10.22
CA PRO A 36 -2.75 -34.67 11.51
C PRO A 36 -2.68 -35.99 12.26
N ASP A 37 -2.38 -35.96 13.57
CA ASP A 37 -2.27 -37.16 14.43
C ASP A 37 -3.53 -38.07 14.42
N TRP A 38 -4.65 -37.55 13.91
CA TRP A 38 -5.89 -38.31 13.75
C TRP A 38 -5.98 -39.08 12.42
N LEU A 39 -5.03 -38.93 11.50
CA LEU A 39 -5.01 -39.71 10.27
C LEU A 39 -4.54 -41.13 10.62
N PRO A 40 -5.44 -42.13 10.65
CA PRO A 40 -5.06 -43.48 11.04
C PRO A 40 -3.94 -43.94 10.10
N GLU A 41 -2.82 -44.37 10.67
CA GLU A 41 -1.75 -44.99 9.91
C GLU A 41 -2.35 -46.17 9.15
N LEU A 42 -2.60 -45.97 7.86
CA LEU A 42 -3.12 -47.03 7.01
C LEU A 42 -2.11 -48.17 7.10
N PRO A 43 -2.53 -49.38 7.52
CA PRO A 43 -1.62 -50.50 7.68
C PRO A 43 -0.91 -50.71 6.35
N LYS A 44 0.41 -50.45 6.35
CA LYS A 44 1.28 -50.71 5.21
C LYS A 44 1.44 -52.22 5.10
N GLU A 45 0.39 -52.90 4.66
CA GLU A 45 0.48 -54.30 4.27
C GLU A 45 1.45 -54.38 3.09
N THR A 46 2.72 -54.67 3.39
CA THR A 46 3.74 -55.02 2.41
C THR A 46 3.37 -56.38 1.84
N LYS A 47 2.34 -56.43 1.00
CA LYS A 47 2.01 -57.63 0.23
C LYS A 47 3.25 -57.94 -0.60
N GLU A 48 3.95 -59.01 -0.21
CA GLU A 48 5.10 -59.53 -0.94
C GLU A 48 4.70 -59.67 -2.40
N LYS A 49 5.24 -58.79 -3.25
CA LYS A 49 4.97 -58.84 -4.68
C LYS A 49 5.57 -60.13 -5.18
N ARG A 50 4.75 -61.17 -5.31
CA ARG A 50 5.11 -62.43 -5.98
C ARG A 50 5.77 -62.03 -7.30
N LYS A 51 7.02 -62.46 -7.50
CA LYS A 51 7.79 -62.20 -8.72
C LYS A 51 7.13 -62.96 -9.86
N VAL A 52 6.06 -62.40 -10.42
CA VAL A 52 5.51 -62.87 -11.69
C VAL A 52 6.58 -62.54 -12.72
N GLY A 53 7.25 -63.58 -13.23
CA GLY A 53 8.30 -63.43 -14.24
C GLY A 53 7.83 -62.54 -15.38
N ARG A 54 8.74 -61.70 -15.92
CA ARG A 54 8.41 -60.83 -17.05
C ARG A 54 7.87 -61.73 -18.19
N PRO A 55 6.64 -61.51 -18.68
CA PRO A 55 6.13 -62.31 -19.78
C PRO A 55 7.10 -62.25 -20.95
N ILE A 56 7.53 -63.41 -21.45
CA ILE A 56 8.39 -63.52 -22.62
C ILE A 56 7.75 -62.68 -23.73
N ALA A 57 8.46 -61.64 -24.18
CA ALA A 57 7.97 -60.79 -25.26
C ALA A 57 7.80 -61.69 -26.48
N TRP A 58 6.58 -61.77 -27.01
CA TRP A 58 6.34 -62.51 -28.24
C TRP A 58 7.02 -61.77 -29.39
N VAL A 59 7.99 -62.41 -30.06
CA VAL A 59 8.79 -61.84 -31.16
C VAL A 59 8.30 -62.31 -32.54
N GLY A 60 7.27 -63.16 -32.61
CA GLY A 60 6.73 -63.67 -33.88
C GLY A 60 5.80 -62.68 -34.60
N ASP A 61 5.72 -62.78 -35.92
CA ASP A 61 4.77 -62.03 -36.75
C ASP A 61 3.33 -62.36 -36.30
N PRO A 62 2.52 -61.35 -35.90
CA PRO A 62 1.10 -61.54 -35.55
C PRO A 62 0.28 -62.18 -36.67
N ASN A 63 0.80 -62.17 -37.91
CA ASN A 63 0.13 -62.70 -39.07
C ASN A 63 0.59 -64.08 -39.55
N SER A 64 1.56 -64.73 -38.87
CA SER A 64 2.05 -66.04 -39.30
C SER A 64 0.90 -67.07 -39.49
N PRO A 65 0.92 -67.84 -40.59
CA PRO A 65 -0.13 -68.81 -40.92
C PRO A 65 -0.22 -69.96 -39.91
N ASP A 66 0.82 -70.19 -39.11
CA ASP A 66 0.92 -71.30 -38.16
C ASP A 66 0.16 -71.06 -36.84
N LEU A 67 -0.34 -69.85 -36.63
CA LEU A 67 -1.05 -69.46 -35.42
C LEU A 67 -2.54 -69.75 -35.51
N THR A 68 -3.09 -70.36 -34.44
CA THR A 68 -4.53 -70.53 -34.32
C THR A 68 -5.24 -69.16 -34.30
N PRO A 69 -6.49 -69.06 -34.78
CA PRO A 69 -7.25 -67.81 -34.73
C PRO A 69 -7.36 -67.20 -33.31
N GLN A 70 -7.35 -68.06 -32.28
CA GLN A 70 -7.42 -67.63 -30.88
C GLN A 70 -6.10 -66.99 -30.42
N GLU A 71 -4.95 -67.56 -30.79
CA GLU A 71 -3.63 -67.01 -30.47
C GLU A 71 -3.39 -65.69 -31.19
N ARG A 72 -3.78 -65.60 -32.47
CA ARG A 72 -3.73 -64.36 -33.25
C ARG A 72 -4.51 -63.23 -32.56
N ARG A 73 -5.72 -63.51 -32.07
CA ARG A 73 -6.52 -62.55 -31.29
C ARG A 73 -5.84 -62.14 -29.98
N ARG A 74 -5.23 -63.09 -29.26
CA ARG A 74 -4.48 -62.81 -28.02
C ARG A 74 -3.27 -61.91 -28.28
N ILE A 75 -2.49 -62.19 -29.33
CA ILE A 75 -1.33 -61.36 -29.72
C ILE A 75 -1.78 -59.96 -30.11
N LYS A 76 -2.80 -59.82 -30.97
CA LYS A 76 -3.36 -58.51 -31.36
C LYS A 76 -3.81 -57.69 -30.14
N ARG A 77 -4.52 -58.30 -29.19
CA ARG A 77 -4.93 -57.64 -27.93
C ARG A 77 -3.73 -57.20 -27.09
N ARG A 78 -2.69 -58.04 -26.97
CA ARG A 78 -1.46 -57.68 -26.24
C ARG A 78 -0.74 -56.50 -26.87
N ILE A 79 -0.63 -56.46 -28.20
CA ILE A 79 -0.01 -55.33 -28.93
C ILE A 79 -0.84 -54.06 -28.73
N ALA A 80 -2.16 -54.14 -28.93
CA ALA A 80 -3.06 -53.01 -28.73
C ALA A 80 -3.00 -52.45 -27.29
N ASN A 81 -3.01 -53.33 -26.27
CA ASN A 81 -2.89 -52.94 -24.88
C ASN A 81 -1.52 -52.34 -24.53
N ARG A 82 -0.45 -52.89 -25.11
CA ARG A 82 0.90 -52.34 -24.92
C ARG A 82 0.99 -50.94 -25.51
N GLU A 83 0.42 -50.75 -26.69
CA GLU A 83 0.44 -49.46 -27.39
C GLU A 83 -0.49 -48.43 -26.73
N SER A 84 -1.67 -48.84 -26.25
CA SER A 84 -2.53 -47.95 -25.47
C SER A 84 -1.86 -47.53 -24.15
N ALA A 85 -1.21 -48.46 -23.44
CA ALA A 85 -0.46 -48.15 -22.23
C ALA A 85 0.72 -47.20 -22.49
N ARG A 86 1.43 -47.35 -23.62
CA ARG A 86 2.47 -46.40 -24.06
C ARG A 86 1.89 -45.00 -24.26
N ARG A 87 0.80 -44.88 -25.02
CA ARG A 87 0.13 -43.59 -25.29
C ARG A 87 -0.42 -42.93 -24.03
N VAL A 88 -0.89 -43.71 -23.06
CA VAL A 88 -1.35 -43.18 -21.76
C VAL A 88 -0.17 -42.66 -20.95
N ARG A 89 0.97 -43.37 -20.93
CA ARG A 89 2.18 -42.91 -20.23
C ARG A 89 2.75 -41.63 -20.85
N ALA A 90 2.82 -41.58 -22.18
CA ALA A 90 3.27 -40.39 -22.92
C ALA A 90 2.39 -39.18 -22.56
N ARG A 91 1.05 -39.29 -22.72
CA ARG A 91 0.13 -38.21 -22.35
C ARG A 91 0.22 -37.78 -20.89
N ARG A 92 0.49 -38.70 -19.97
CA ARG A 92 0.69 -38.37 -18.56
C ARG A 92 2.00 -37.62 -18.33
N GLN A 93 3.05 -37.98 -19.06
CA GLN A 93 4.33 -37.27 -19.03
C GLN A 93 4.16 -35.85 -19.59
N ASP A 94 3.53 -35.70 -20.75
CA ASP A 94 3.24 -34.38 -21.35
C ASP A 94 2.47 -33.48 -20.36
N LEU A 95 1.41 -34.01 -19.73
CA LEU A 95 0.65 -33.28 -18.72
C LEU A 95 1.49 -32.86 -17.51
N LEU A 96 2.41 -33.71 -17.05
CA LEU A 96 3.29 -33.37 -15.93
C LEU A 96 4.29 -32.28 -16.33
N GLU A 97 4.82 -32.33 -17.55
CA GLU A 97 5.71 -31.31 -18.10
C GLU A 97 4.98 -29.95 -18.20
N ASP A 98 3.76 -29.94 -18.74
CA ASP A 98 2.89 -28.74 -18.79
C ASP A 98 2.61 -28.16 -17.40
N MET A 99 2.36 -29.02 -16.41
CA MET A 99 2.12 -28.58 -15.03
C MET A 99 3.38 -27.99 -14.40
N ILE A 100 4.56 -28.55 -14.69
CA ILE A 100 5.85 -28.02 -14.20
C ILE A 100 6.14 -26.66 -14.83
N GLU A 101 5.89 -26.49 -16.12
CA GLU A 101 6.08 -25.21 -16.80
C GLU A 101 5.15 -24.13 -16.21
N LYS A 102 3.86 -24.43 -16.05
CA LYS A 102 2.91 -23.50 -15.41
C LYS A 102 3.27 -23.16 -13.97
N ALA A 103 3.80 -24.11 -13.21
CA ALA A 103 4.26 -23.86 -11.85
C ALA A 103 5.41 -22.83 -11.84
N LYS A 104 6.38 -22.97 -12.75
CA LYS A 104 7.49 -22.01 -12.91
C LYS A 104 7.00 -20.63 -13.33
N ASP A 105 6.04 -20.55 -14.24
CA ASP A 105 5.46 -19.27 -14.68
C ASP A 105 4.77 -18.55 -13.51
N ILE A 106 4.00 -19.29 -12.70
CA ILE A 106 3.35 -18.75 -11.50
C ILE A 106 4.39 -18.32 -10.46
N GLU A 107 5.45 -19.10 -10.24
CA GLU A 107 6.56 -18.74 -9.34
C GLU A 107 7.25 -17.45 -9.79
N ALA A 108 7.52 -17.30 -11.10
CA ALA A 108 8.11 -16.10 -11.67
C ALA A 108 7.21 -14.87 -11.49
N ALA A 109 5.91 -15.00 -11.79
CA ALA A 109 4.93 -13.94 -11.61
C ALA A 109 4.78 -13.54 -10.13
N ASN A 110 4.78 -14.51 -9.21
CA ASN A 110 4.75 -14.22 -7.77
C ASN A 110 6.01 -13.47 -7.32
N ALA A 111 7.19 -13.85 -7.81
CA ALA A 111 8.44 -13.15 -7.50
C ALA A 111 8.43 -11.71 -8.02
N GLU A 112 7.91 -11.47 -9.22
CA GLU A 112 7.74 -10.12 -9.77
C GLU A 112 6.77 -9.28 -8.94
N MET A 113 5.61 -9.84 -8.59
CA MET A 113 4.63 -9.16 -7.73
C MET A 113 5.20 -8.82 -6.35
N GLN A 114 6.01 -9.71 -5.75
CA GLN A 114 6.69 -9.45 -4.49
C GLN A 114 7.68 -8.28 -4.59
N ARG A 115 8.44 -8.19 -5.70
CA ARG A 115 9.36 -7.05 -5.92
C ARG A 115 8.59 -5.74 -6.03
N HIS A 116 7.49 -5.72 -6.78
CA HIS A 116 6.65 -4.53 -6.89
C HIS A 116 6.05 -4.11 -5.54
N ALA A 117 5.59 -5.07 -4.73
CA ALA A 117 5.10 -4.78 -3.38
C ALA A 117 6.19 -4.15 -2.50
N GLN A 118 7.42 -4.68 -2.54
CA GLN A 118 8.57 -4.12 -1.81
C GLN A 118 8.90 -2.70 -2.27
N GLU A 119 8.91 -2.45 -3.58
CA GLU A 119 9.16 -1.12 -4.14
C GLU A 119 8.08 -0.11 -3.69
N CYS A 120 6.81 -0.50 -3.73
CA CYS A 120 5.72 0.34 -3.22
C CYS A 120 5.88 0.63 -1.72
N ASP A 121 6.22 -0.37 -0.91
CA ASP A 121 6.45 -0.19 0.54
C ASP A 121 7.60 0.78 0.81
N GLU A 122 8.70 0.69 0.05
CA GLU A 122 9.82 1.62 0.14
C GLU A 122 9.42 3.05 -0.23
N GLN A 123 8.64 3.22 -1.30
CA GLN A 123 8.10 4.51 -1.70
C GLN A 123 7.15 5.11 -0.64
N CYS A 124 6.27 4.29 -0.07
CA CYS A 124 5.38 4.71 1.02
C CYS A 124 6.18 5.19 2.23
N ARG A 125 7.19 4.43 2.67
CA ARG A 125 8.07 4.82 3.78
C ARG A 125 8.83 6.13 3.50
N ALA A 126 9.31 6.31 2.26
CA ALA A 126 9.98 7.54 1.87
C ALA A 126 9.05 8.76 1.93
N LEU A 127 7.80 8.62 1.46
CA LEU A 127 6.80 9.67 1.53
C LEU A 127 6.36 9.97 2.98
N GLU A 128 6.22 8.95 3.82
CA GLU A 128 5.94 9.12 5.25
C GLU A 128 7.05 9.91 5.96
N ALA A 129 8.32 9.60 5.66
CA ALA A 129 9.46 10.34 6.20
C ALA A 129 9.45 11.81 5.76
N GLN A 130 9.18 12.08 4.48
CA GLN A 130 9.06 13.45 3.97
C GLN A 130 7.90 14.21 4.62
N ALA A 131 6.74 13.56 4.77
CA ALA A 131 5.58 14.14 5.44
C ALA A 131 5.89 14.50 6.89
N ALA A 132 6.60 13.62 7.62
CA ALA A 132 7.04 13.88 8.99
C ALA A 132 8.02 15.06 9.06
N GLU A 133 8.96 15.17 8.12
CA GLU A 133 9.90 16.28 8.01
C GLU A 133 9.17 17.62 7.78
N PHE A 134 8.27 17.67 6.80
CA PHE A 134 7.49 18.88 6.51
C PHE A 134 6.60 19.26 7.69
N HIS A 135 5.97 18.29 8.34
CA HIS A 135 5.19 18.53 9.54
C HIS A 135 6.04 19.08 10.70
N GLY A 136 7.27 18.59 10.86
CA GLY A 136 8.24 19.13 11.81
C GLY A 136 8.60 20.58 11.52
N ARG A 137 8.95 20.89 10.26
CA ARG A 137 9.26 22.27 9.82
C ARG A 137 8.09 23.21 10.02
N TRP A 138 6.88 22.78 9.66
CA TRP A 138 5.66 23.57 9.86
C TRP A 138 5.40 23.85 11.34
N ARG A 139 5.55 22.86 12.23
CA ARG A 139 5.40 23.11 13.68
C ARG A 139 6.43 24.10 14.21
N ALA A 140 7.67 24.03 13.73
CA ALA A 140 8.73 24.97 14.11
C ALA A 140 8.40 26.41 13.66
N THR A 141 7.93 26.60 12.42
CA THR A 141 7.55 27.93 11.92
C THR A 141 6.32 28.49 12.63
N VAL A 142 5.34 27.65 12.98
CA VAL A 142 4.18 28.06 13.79
C VAL A 142 4.63 28.52 15.19
N ALA A 143 5.54 27.79 15.83
CA ALA A 143 6.08 28.17 17.14
C ALA A 143 6.85 29.50 17.09
N GLU A 144 7.68 29.70 16.06
CA GLU A 144 8.43 30.95 15.87
C GLU A 144 7.51 32.14 15.59
N ASN A 145 6.50 31.96 14.73
CA ASN A 145 5.48 32.99 14.49
C ASN A 145 4.76 33.39 15.78
N LYS A 146 4.40 32.41 16.64
CA LYS A 146 3.80 32.68 17.94
C LYS A 146 4.73 33.47 18.86
N ARG A 147 6.04 33.16 18.85
CA ARG A 147 7.07 33.89 19.60
C ARG A 147 7.17 35.35 19.15
N LEU A 148 7.30 35.57 17.84
CA LEU A 148 7.38 36.90 17.23
C LEU A 148 6.11 37.73 17.48
N GLN A 149 4.93 37.13 17.40
CA GLN A 149 3.68 37.80 17.77
C GLN A 149 3.70 38.28 19.23
N GLY A 150 4.23 37.48 20.15
CA GLY A 150 4.39 37.88 21.55
C GLY A 150 5.36 39.06 21.72
N GLU A 151 6.44 39.12 20.93
CA GLU A 151 7.38 40.25 20.93
C GLU A 151 6.75 41.53 20.37
N LEU A 152 5.98 41.42 19.28
CA LEU A 152 5.26 42.55 18.70
C LEU A 152 4.27 43.16 19.69
N VAL A 153 3.55 42.33 20.45
CA VAL A 153 2.64 42.83 21.50
C VAL A 153 3.42 43.60 22.57
N LYS A 154 4.54 43.06 23.07
CA LYS A 154 5.39 43.76 24.05
C LYS A 154 5.91 45.10 23.53
N LEU A 155 6.40 45.13 22.29
CA LEU A 155 6.90 46.36 21.67
C LEU A 155 5.79 47.39 21.47
N ARG A 156 4.60 46.95 21.06
CA ARG A 156 3.43 47.83 20.93
C ARG A 156 3.05 48.42 22.28
N ASP A 157 2.97 47.60 23.32
CA ASP A 157 2.58 48.06 24.65
C ASP A 157 3.63 49.04 25.22
N ALA A 158 4.93 48.77 25.02
CA ALA A 158 6.01 49.68 25.39
C ALA A 158 5.93 51.02 24.64
N LEU A 159 5.62 50.99 23.34
CA LEU A 159 5.41 52.19 22.54
C LEU A 159 4.21 52.99 23.04
N THR A 160 3.10 52.33 23.39
CA THR A 160 1.90 52.99 23.94
C THR A 160 2.21 53.67 25.27
N VAL A 161 2.95 53.02 26.18
CA VAL A 161 3.39 53.63 27.45
C VAL A 161 4.31 54.84 27.21
N SER A 162 5.27 54.72 26.28
CA SER A 162 6.17 55.83 25.92
C SER A 162 5.41 57.01 25.31
N GLN A 163 4.38 56.76 24.50
CA GLN A 163 3.54 57.80 23.91
C GLN A 163 2.69 58.51 24.99
N GLN A 164 2.16 57.78 25.96
CA GLN A 164 1.43 58.35 27.09
C GLN A 164 2.34 59.25 27.95
N ALA A 165 3.54 58.78 28.30
CA ALA A 165 4.51 59.57 29.06
C ALA A 165 4.96 60.85 28.30
N GLY A 166 5.18 60.76 26.98
CA GLY A 166 5.52 61.92 26.16
C GLY A 166 4.36 62.93 25.99
N ALA A 167 3.12 62.45 25.95
CA ALA A 167 1.93 63.30 25.88
C ALA A 167 1.72 64.11 27.18
N GLU A 168 1.99 63.54 28.35
CA GLU A 168 1.90 64.26 29.63
C GLU A 168 2.96 65.38 29.75
N GLY A 169 4.18 65.14 29.24
CA GLY A 169 5.24 66.16 29.22
C GLY A 169 4.98 67.30 28.22
N THR A 170 4.38 67.01 27.07
CA THR A 170 4.11 68.02 26.02
C THR A 170 2.77 68.73 26.18
N ALA A 171 1.76 68.10 26.79
CA ALA A 171 0.48 68.75 27.13
C ALA A 171 0.65 69.90 28.14
N ALA A 172 1.64 69.83 29.03
CA ALA A 172 1.99 70.92 29.94
C ALA A 172 2.61 72.14 29.23
N GLU A 173 3.24 71.96 28.06
CA GLU A 173 3.97 73.01 27.33
C GLU A 173 3.19 73.58 26.12
N LEU A 174 2.25 72.83 25.53
CA LEU A 174 1.49 73.22 24.33
C LEU A 174 0.02 73.61 24.59
N ALA A 175 -0.45 73.60 25.84
CA ALA A 175 -1.82 73.95 26.22
C ALA A 175 -2.35 75.32 25.71
N PRO A 176 -1.54 76.39 25.48
CA PRO A 176 -2.08 77.62 24.91
C PRO A 176 -2.09 77.67 23.37
N ARG A 177 -1.50 76.70 22.64
CA ARG A 177 -1.26 76.83 21.19
C ARG A 177 -2.09 75.88 20.30
N ALA A 178 -2.67 74.81 20.83
CA ALA A 178 -3.37 73.78 20.06
C ALA A 178 -4.87 74.06 19.77
N ALA A 179 -5.46 75.11 20.35
CA ALA A 179 -6.87 75.47 20.10
C ALA A 179 -7.13 75.97 18.67
N ALA A 180 -6.10 76.40 17.92
CA ALA A 180 -6.26 77.02 16.59
C ALA A 180 -6.20 76.03 15.39
N ALA A 181 -5.61 74.84 15.54
CA ALA A 181 -5.31 73.95 14.40
C ALA A 181 -6.37 72.84 14.17
N ARG A 182 -7.31 72.64 15.11
CA ARG A 182 -8.29 71.54 15.09
C ARG A 182 -9.42 71.68 14.06
N ALA A 183 -9.47 72.78 13.31
CA ALA A 183 -10.49 73.02 12.29
C ALA A 183 -10.14 72.51 10.88
N GLN A 184 -8.90 72.10 10.61
CA GLN A 184 -8.45 71.84 9.22
C GLN A 184 -8.23 70.37 8.83
N SER A 185 -8.12 69.43 9.78
CA SER A 185 -7.67 68.06 9.48
C SER A 185 -8.78 66.99 9.44
N SER A 186 -10.04 67.36 9.67
CA SER A 186 -11.18 66.42 9.68
C SER A 186 -11.61 65.94 8.28
N ALA A 187 -11.00 66.42 7.19
CA ALA A 187 -11.45 66.15 5.82
C ALA A 187 -10.61 65.12 5.04
N LEU A 188 -9.52 64.57 5.60
CA LEU A 188 -8.53 63.78 4.83
C LEU A 188 -8.42 62.30 5.22
N LEU A 189 -9.18 61.81 6.20
CA LEU A 189 -9.10 60.42 6.68
C LEU A 189 -10.13 59.46 6.07
N ASP A 190 -10.99 59.93 5.16
CA ASP A 190 -12.01 59.10 4.48
C ASP A 190 -11.49 58.43 3.18
N ALA A 191 -10.18 58.48 2.90
CA ALA A 191 -9.58 57.95 1.66
C ALA A 191 -8.62 56.76 1.86
N VAL A 192 -8.59 56.13 3.03
CA VAL A 192 -7.78 54.93 3.26
C VAL A 192 -8.57 53.69 2.84
N LEU A 193 -8.24 53.23 1.64
CA LEU A 193 -8.79 52.08 0.93
C LEU A 193 -8.95 50.81 1.80
N PRO A 194 -10.03 50.02 1.60
CA PRO A 194 -10.16 48.70 2.18
C PRO A 194 -9.11 47.76 1.57
N LEU A 195 -8.26 47.19 2.41
CA LEU A 195 -7.40 46.05 2.06
C LEU A 195 -8.30 44.82 1.87
N GLU A 196 -8.61 44.53 0.61
CA GLU A 196 -9.27 43.29 0.21
C GLU A 196 -8.45 42.06 0.66
N PRO A 197 -9.09 41.03 1.25
CA PRO A 197 -8.42 39.78 1.58
C PRO A 197 -8.02 39.08 0.28
N MET A 198 -6.71 38.92 0.06
CA MET A 198 -6.15 38.10 -1.02
C MET A 198 -6.66 36.66 -0.88
N ALA A 199 -7.75 36.35 -1.58
CA ALA A 199 -8.24 35.00 -1.75
C ALA A 199 -7.19 34.20 -2.54
N VAL A 200 -6.50 33.28 -1.85
CA VAL A 200 -5.59 32.34 -2.50
C VAL A 200 -6.45 31.41 -3.38
N PRO A 201 -6.24 31.37 -4.70
CA PRO A 201 -7.06 30.54 -5.58
C PRO A 201 -6.82 29.06 -5.28
N LEU A 202 -7.90 28.35 -4.96
CA LEU A 202 -7.99 26.91 -4.69
C LEU A 202 -7.69 26.01 -5.92
N SER A 203 -7.24 26.58 -7.04
CA SER A 203 -7.06 25.86 -8.30
C SER A 203 -5.76 25.03 -8.40
N CYS A 204 -4.90 25.04 -7.38
CA CYS A 204 -3.62 24.31 -7.41
C CYS A 204 -3.67 22.86 -6.85
N LEU A 205 -4.87 22.30 -6.59
CA LEU A 205 -5.00 21.02 -5.86
C LEU A 205 -5.41 19.79 -6.69
N MET A 206 -5.49 19.86 -8.02
CA MET A 206 -6.04 18.75 -8.83
C MET A 206 -5.21 18.41 -10.07
N THR A 207 -3.94 18.03 -9.90
CA THR A 207 -3.18 17.29 -10.94
C THR A 207 -2.24 16.27 -10.30
N ALA A 208 -2.83 15.19 -9.79
CA ALA A 208 -2.21 13.89 -9.49
C ALA A 208 -3.41 12.97 -9.21
N GLN A 209 -3.68 11.85 -9.85
CA GLN A 209 -2.90 10.89 -10.62
C GLN A 209 -3.90 10.07 -11.42
N ALA A 210 -3.62 9.82 -12.69
CA ALA A 210 -4.15 8.69 -13.43
C ALA A 210 -3.02 8.19 -14.34
N VAL A 211 -2.17 7.33 -13.77
CA VAL A 211 -1.30 6.39 -14.48
C VAL A 211 -1.37 5.08 -13.70
#